data_AF-A0A7X7K027-F1
#
_entry.id   AF-A0A7X7K027-F1
#
_cell.length_a   1.000
_cell.length_b   1.000
_cell.length_c   1.000
_cell.angle_alpha   90.00
_cell.angle_beta   90.00
_cell.angle_gamma   90.00
#
_symmetry.space_group_name_H-M   'P 1'
#
loop_
_entity.id
_entity.type
_entity.pdbx_description
1 polymer ?
#
loop_
_entity_poly.entity_id
_entity_poly.type
_entity_poly.pdbx_seq_one_letter_code
_entity_poly.pdbx_strand_id
1 'polypeptide(L)'
;MRYEELGQKVDEVRAKLVPAELERLCHDLLRQGEEPGGGIEALRVVKHLLGDPQMRDAQAVWAYDRLKPALRAVFEQIPSLYYFQGD
;
A
#
# COMPACT_ATOMS: atom_id res chain seq x y z
N MET A 1 14.93 6.86 -5.58
CA MET A 1 15.80 6.39 -4.46
C MET A 1 16.65 5.20 -4.87
N ARG A 2 17.79 4.97 -4.21
CA ARG A 2 18.56 3.71 -4.35
C ARG A 2 17.88 2.58 -3.56
N TYR A 3 18.25 1.32 -3.84
CA TYR A 3 17.64 0.16 -3.18
C TYR A 3 17.95 0.06 -1.68
N GLU A 4 19.11 0.54 -1.24
CA GLU A 4 19.44 0.60 0.20
C GLU A 4 18.50 1.55 0.96
N GLU A 5 18.31 2.76 0.43
CA GLU A 5 17.39 3.76 0.97
C GLU A 5 15.94 3.28 0.93
N LEU A 6 15.57 2.57 -0.15
CA LEU A 6 14.25 1.93 -0.27
C LEU A 6 14.05 0.85 0.78
N GLY A 7 15.06 0.02 1.05
CA GLY A 7 15.02 -1.01 2.08
C GLY A 7 14.74 -0.43 3.46
N GLN A 8 15.47 0.63 3.84
CA GLN A 8 15.25 1.33 5.10
C GLN A 8 13.82 1.87 5.22
N LYS A 9 13.32 2.54 4.18
CA LYS A 9 11.94 3.03 4.16
C LYS A 9 10.90 1.91 4.26
N VAL A 10 11.13 0.78 3.59
CA VAL A 10 10.25 -0.39 3.68
C VAL A 10 10.21 -0.94 5.10
N ASP A 11 11.36 -1.03 5.77
CA ASP A 11 11.43 -1.50 7.15
C ASP A 11 10.74 -0.52 8.12
N GLU A 12 10.90 0.79 7.91
CA GLU A 12 10.20 1.82 8.69
C GLU A 12 8.68 1.76 8.51
N VAL A 13 8.21 1.67 7.27
CA VAL A 13 6.78 1.52 6.96
C VAL A 13 6.25 0.24 7.59
N ARG A 14 6.97 -0.88 7.46
CA ARG A 14 6.56 -2.17 8.05
C ARG A 14 6.41 -2.07 9.57
N ALA A 15 7.33 -1.37 10.24
CA ALA A 15 7.31 -1.22 11.70
C ALA A 15 6.19 -0.28 12.20
N LYS A 16 5.77 0.68 11.37
CA LYS A 16 4.78 1.70 11.73
C LYS A 16 3.40 1.47 11.11
N LEU A 17 3.20 0.36 10.39
CA LEU A 17 1.94 0.11 9.70
C LEU A 17 0.81 -0.10 10.71
N VAL A 18 -0.16 0.82 10.73
CA VAL A 18 -1.33 0.79 11.62
C VAL A 18 -2.62 0.69 10.80
N PRO A 19 -3.64 -0.08 11.23
CA PRO A 19 -4.89 -0.25 10.48
C PRO A 19 -5.57 1.07 10.11
N ALA A 20 -5.71 2.00 11.05
CA ALA A 20 -6.40 3.27 10.83
C ALA A 20 -5.70 4.16 9.78
N GLU A 21 -4.36 4.14 9.73
CA GLU A 21 -3.61 4.91 8.74
C GLU A 21 -3.72 4.29 7.34
N LEU A 22 -3.67 2.96 7.26
CA LEU A 22 -3.84 2.24 6.00
C LEU A 22 -5.27 2.40 5.45
N GLU A 23 -6.28 2.31 6.31
CA GLU A 23 -7.68 2.53 5.94
C GLU A 23 -7.90 3.95 5.39
N ARG A 24 -7.40 4.97 6.09
CA ARG A 24 -7.49 6.36 5.63
C ARG A 24 -6.81 6.54 4.26
N LEU A 25 -5.60 6.01 4.10
CA LEU A 25 -4.89 6.07 2.83
C LEU A 25 -5.70 5.42 1.71
N CYS A 26 -6.25 4.22 1.94
CA CYS A 26 -7.06 3.52 0.95
C CYS A 26 -8.29 4.34 0.54
N HIS A 27 -9.02 4.91 1.50
CA HIS A 27 -10.16 5.78 1.19
C HIS A 27 -9.75 7.04 0.41
N ASP A 28 -8.63 7.67 0.74
CA ASP A 28 -8.14 8.84 0.02
C ASP A 28 -7.76 8.50 -1.43
N LEU A 29 -7.19 7.31 -1.65
CA LEU A 29 -6.87 6.81 -3.00
C LEU A 29 -8.12 6.50 -3.82
N LEU A 30 -9.14 5.88 -3.22
CA LEU A 30 -10.43 5.62 -3.87
C LEU A 30 -11.10 6.92 -4.34
N ARG A 31 -11.10 7.97 -3.50
CA ARG A 31 -11.67 9.27 -3.87
C ARG A 31 -10.96 9.94 -5.04
N GLN A 32 -9.68 9.64 -5.24
CA GLN A 32 -8.89 10.19 -6.35
C GLN A 32 -9.11 9.44 -7.67
N GLY A 33 -9.87 8.33 -7.66
CA GLY A 33 -10.14 7.50 -8.81
C GLY A 33 -9.82 6.03 -8.54
N GLU A 34 -10.78 5.19 -8.86
CA GLU A 34 -10.67 3.73 -8.82
C GLU A 34 -9.97 3.20 -10.09
N GLU A 35 -9.31 2.06 -9.97
CA GLU A 35 -8.88 1.30 -11.14
C GLU A 35 -10.10 0.77 -11.91
N PRO A 36 -9.98 0.50 -13.22
CA PRO A 36 -11.00 -0.24 -13.96
C PRO A 36 -11.33 -1.55 -13.24
N GLY A 37 -12.51 -1.64 -12.62
CA GLY A 37 -12.90 -2.75 -11.75
C GLY A 37 -13.20 -2.38 -10.29
N GLY A 38 -13.16 -1.10 -9.92
CA GLY A 38 -13.67 -0.61 -8.62
C GLY A 38 -12.72 -0.83 -7.43
N GLY A 39 -11.45 -1.14 -7.69
CA GLY A 39 -10.44 -1.43 -6.68
C GLY A 39 -9.34 -0.37 -6.58
N ILE A 40 -8.47 -0.53 -5.57
CA ILE A 40 -7.25 0.26 -5.44
C ILE A 40 -6.07 -0.55 -6.00
N GLU A 41 -5.28 0.05 -6.88
CA GLU A 41 -4.02 -0.54 -7.33
C GLU A 41 -3.05 -0.72 -6.15
N ALA A 42 -2.64 -1.96 -5.86
CA ALA A 42 -1.75 -2.26 -4.73
C ALA A 42 -0.40 -1.52 -4.81
N LEU A 43 0.15 -1.33 -6.01
CA LEU A 43 1.39 -0.58 -6.19
C LEU A 43 1.21 0.90 -5.88
N ARG A 44 0.05 1.48 -6.19
CA ARG A 44 -0.27 2.86 -5.80
C ARG A 44 -0.28 3.03 -4.28
N VAL A 45 -0.87 2.08 -3.54
CA VAL A 45 -0.81 2.08 -2.06
C VAL A 45 0.64 2.09 -1.59
N VAL A 46 1.48 1.20 -2.14
CA VAL A 46 2.91 1.11 -1.76
C VAL A 46 3.67 2.39 -2.06
N LYS A 47 3.47 2.98 -3.25
CA LYS A 47 4.10 4.25 -3.65
C LYS A 47 3.75 5.37 -2.67
N HIS A 48 2.49 5.45 -2.24
CA HIS A 48 2.03 6.43 -1.26
C HIS A 48 2.59 6.16 0.15
N LEU A 49 2.61 4.90 0.61
CA LEU A 49 3.21 4.54 1.91
C LEU A 49 4.70 4.89 2.00
N LEU A 50 5.43 4.78 0.89
CA LEU A 50 6.85 5.12 0.81
C LEU A 50 7.11 6.63 0.62
N GLY A 51 6.04 7.42 0.53
CA GLY A 51 6.08 8.86 0.33
C GLY A 51 6.61 9.27 -1.05
N ASP A 52 6.49 8.40 -2.06
CA ASP A 52 6.97 8.66 -3.42
C ASP A 52 5.96 8.13 -4.47
N PRO A 53 4.88 8.89 -4.73
CA PRO A 53 3.85 8.51 -5.71
C PRO A 53 4.37 8.33 -7.14
N GLN A 54 5.52 8.95 -7.47
CA GLN A 54 6.15 8.90 -8.79
C GLN A 54 7.24 7.81 -8.88
N MET A 55 7.37 6.98 -7.84
CA MET A 55 8.29 5.85 -7.83
C MET A 55 8.04 4.90 -9.01
N ARG A 56 9.13 4.45 -9.63
CA ARG A 56 9.10 3.49 -10.75
C ARG A 56 8.48 2.16 -10.33
N ASP A 57 7.73 1.54 -11.23
CA ASP A 57 7.01 0.29 -10.95
C ASP A 57 7.93 -0.84 -10.48
N ALA A 58 9.12 -1.00 -11.07
CA ALA A 58 10.08 -2.00 -10.62
C ALA A 58 10.45 -1.86 -9.13
N GLN A 59 10.54 -0.62 -8.63
CA GLN A 59 10.82 -0.35 -7.22
C GLN A 59 9.58 -0.58 -6.35
N ALA A 60 8.41 -0.19 -6.85
CA ALA A 60 7.14 -0.43 -6.16
C ALA A 60 6.85 -1.93 -6.02
N VAL A 61 7.10 -2.74 -7.07
CA VAL A 61 6.98 -4.21 -7.04
C VAL A 61 7.94 -4.80 -6.01
N TRP A 62 9.22 -4.40 -6.05
CA TRP A 62 10.22 -4.87 -5.10
C TRP A 62 9.84 -4.58 -3.64
N ALA A 63 9.26 -3.40 -3.39
CA ALA A 63 8.80 -3.00 -2.06
C ALA A 63 7.50 -3.71 -1.66
N TYR A 64 6.57 -3.87 -2.61
CA TYR A 64 5.31 -4.58 -2.40
C TYR A 64 5.56 -6.02 -1.93
N ASP A 65 6.45 -6.77 -2.57
CA ASP A 65 6.76 -8.15 -2.17
C ASP A 65 7.21 -8.27 -0.71
N ARG A 66 7.89 -7.24 -0.18
CA ARG A 66 8.37 -7.19 1.20
C ARG A 66 7.33 -6.70 2.19
N LEU A 67 6.46 -5.78 1.76
CA LEU A 67 5.38 -5.24 2.58
C LEU A 67 4.14 -6.14 2.60
N LYS A 68 3.97 -7.00 1.59
CA LYS A 68 2.78 -7.83 1.39
C LYS A 68 2.35 -8.63 2.62
N PRO A 69 3.24 -9.30 3.38
CA PRO A 69 2.82 -10.02 4.59
C PRO A 69 2.24 -9.09 5.66
N ALA A 70 2.87 -7.93 5.88
CA ALA A 70 2.40 -6.96 6.87
C ALA A 70 1.11 -6.26 6.42
N LEU A 71 1.04 -5.87 5.15
CA LEU A 71 -0.17 -5.31 4.54
C LEU A 71 -1.35 -6.27 4.68
N ARG A 72 -1.16 -7.55 4.37
CA ARG A 72 -2.21 -8.56 4.52
C ARG A 72 -2.72 -8.65 5.96
N ALA A 73 -1.82 -8.75 6.94
CA ALA A 73 -2.18 -8.84 8.35
C ALA A 73 -2.94 -7.59 8.85
N VAL A 74 -2.63 -6.42 8.29
CA VAL A 74 -3.32 -5.17 8.63
C VAL A 74 -4.67 -5.07 7.90
N PHE A 75 -4.75 -5.44 6.63
CA PHE A 75 -6.01 -5.46 5.87
C PHE A 75 -7.06 -6.41 6.48
N GLU A 76 -6.64 -7.56 7.00
CA GLU A 76 -7.53 -8.49 7.71
C GLU A 76 -8.18 -7.86 8.96
N GLN A 77 -7.63 -6.76 9.48
CA GLN A 77 -8.17 -6.00 10.61
C GLN A 77 -9.05 -4.82 10.20
N ILE A 78 -9.28 -4.60 8.90
CA ILE A 78 -10.05 -3.46 8.38
C ILE A 78 -11.33 -3.98 7.70
N PRO A 79 -12.45 -4.11 8.44
CA PRO A 79 -13.70 -4.67 7.90
C PRO A 79 -14.28 -3.88 6.73
N SER A 80 -14.08 -2.56 6.71
CA SER A 80 -14.54 -1.66 5.66
C SER A 80 -13.87 -1.94 4.31
N LEU A 81 -12.68 -2.55 4.32
CA LEU A 81 -11.93 -2.92 3.12
C LEU A 81 -12.13 -4.39 2.70
N TYR A 82 -12.87 -5.18 3.49
CA TYR A 82 -13.16 -6.59 3.22
C TYR A 82 -14.01 -6.80 1.95
N TYR A 83 -14.82 -5.81 1.58
CA TYR A 83 -15.66 -5.82 0.37
C TYR A 83 -14.91 -5.51 -0.94
N PHE A 84 -13.60 -5.24 -0.90
CA PHE A 84 -12.79 -4.95 -2.09
C PHE A 84 -11.99 -6.15 -2.60
N GLN A 85 -12.11 -7.32 -1.96
CA GLN A 85 -11.86 -8.59 -2.63
C GLN A 85 -13.14 -8.97 -3.36
N GLY A 86 -13.17 -8.74 -4.68
CA GLY A 86 -14.35 -8.91 -5.52
C GLY A 86 -15.17 -10.16 -5.22
N ASP A 87 -16.44 -9.93 -4.89
CA ASP A 87 -17.57 -10.82 -5.16
C ASP A 87 -18.43 -10.15 -6.23
#